data_AF-A0A0P7BY74-F1
#
_entry.id   AF-A0A0P7BY74-F1
#
_cell.length_a   1.000
_cell.length_b   1.000
_cell.length_c   1.000
_cell.angle_alpha   90.00
_cell.angle_beta   90.00
_cell.angle_gamma   90.00
#
_symmetry.space_group_name_H-M   'P 1'
#
loop_
_entity.id
_entity.type
_entity.pdbx_description
1 polymer ?
#
loop_
_entity_poly.entity_id
_entity_poly.type
_entity_poly.pdbx_seq_one_letter_code
_entity_poly.pdbx_strand_id
1 'polypeptide(L)'
;MDAPELLANLGQGHLTTVQLTTAVSKRAVYAHQICNLLLEICIDSALEQAKALDKYFGQNNKPIGPLHGLPITLKTQFHIKGVRTSAAYVGWIDTFEDIPSNKHIGDLRFINNMALLHRREAFENSEETSRHLVQIWLSNELRCWKLPRDLRLTWARVFGDNEGERHWDIEPVYMDGKILRIAGSCD
;
A
#
# COMPACT_ATOMS: atom_id res chain seq x y z
N MET A 1 -20.43 5.15 -10.47
CA MET A 1 -20.93 3.84 -10.03
C MET A 1 -20.46 3.58 -8.62
N ASP A 2 -21.43 3.58 -7.72
CA ASP A 2 -21.29 3.06 -6.37
C ASP A 2 -21.50 1.54 -6.36
N ALA A 3 -21.44 0.91 -5.19
CA ALA A 3 -21.56 -0.54 -5.09
C ALA A 3 -22.93 -1.10 -5.55
N PRO A 4 -24.09 -0.53 -5.15
CA PRO A 4 -25.39 -0.99 -5.64
C PRO A 4 -25.52 -0.92 -7.16
N GLU A 5 -25.07 0.17 -7.79
CA GLU A 5 -25.10 0.33 -9.24
C GLU A 5 -24.20 -0.72 -9.94
N LEU A 6 -23.00 -0.97 -9.40
CA LEU A 6 -22.10 -2.01 -9.92
C LEU A 6 -22.72 -3.41 -9.84
N LEU A 7 -23.32 -3.75 -8.69
CA LEU A 7 -23.96 -5.04 -8.48
C LEU A 7 -25.16 -5.25 -9.40
N ALA A 8 -25.96 -4.20 -9.64
CA ALA A 8 -27.06 -4.27 -10.61
C ALA A 8 -26.55 -4.55 -12.03
N ASN A 9 -25.47 -3.87 -12.45
CA ASN A 9 -24.87 -4.08 -13.76
C ASN A 9 -24.24 -5.48 -13.92
N LEU A 10 -23.57 -6.00 -12.89
CA LEU A 10 -23.02 -7.36 -12.88
C LEU A 10 -24.14 -8.41 -12.90
N GLY A 11 -25.19 -8.22 -12.10
CA GLY A 11 -26.32 -9.14 -12.01
C GLY A 11 -27.17 -9.21 -13.29
N GLN A 12 -27.20 -8.13 -14.08
CA GLN A 12 -27.87 -8.05 -15.39
C GLN A 12 -26.95 -8.46 -16.56
N GLY A 13 -25.66 -8.66 -16.31
CA GLY A 13 -24.68 -8.97 -17.36
C GLY A 13 -24.30 -7.78 -18.25
N HIS A 14 -24.65 -6.54 -17.87
CA HIS A 14 -24.22 -5.33 -18.57
C HIS A 14 -22.72 -5.05 -18.40
N LEU A 15 -22.13 -5.48 -17.28
CA LEU A 15 -20.70 -5.52 -17.06
C LEU A 15 -20.26 -6.95 -16.74
N THR A 16 -19.10 -7.34 -17.24
CA THR A 16 -18.44 -8.55 -16.77
C THR A 16 -17.56 -8.26 -15.55
N THR A 17 -17.37 -9.27 -14.71
CA THR A 17 -16.49 -9.23 -13.54
C THR A 17 -15.06 -8.90 -13.95
N VAL A 18 -14.58 -9.46 -15.06
CA VAL A 18 -13.23 -9.18 -15.59
C VAL A 18 -13.08 -7.70 -15.97
N GLN A 19 -14.07 -7.11 -16.62
CA GLN A 19 -14.04 -5.69 -16.99
C GLN A 19 -13.97 -4.79 -15.75
N LEU A 20 -14.83 -5.06 -14.76
CA LEU A 20 -14.85 -4.29 -13.53
C LEU A 20 -13.55 -4.44 -12.74
N THR A 21 -13.09 -5.67 -12.53
CA THR A 21 -11.85 -5.96 -11.79
C THR A 21 -10.66 -5.28 -12.46
N THR A 22 -10.54 -5.37 -13.79
CA THR A 22 -9.48 -4.69 -14.54
C THR A 22 -9.51 -3.17 -14.34
N ALA A 23 -10.70 -2.56 -14.39
CA ALA A 23 -10.86 -1.12 -14.22
C ALA A 23 -10.48 -0.67 -12.80
N VAL A 24 -10.90 -1.42 -11.77
CA VAL A 24 -10.57 -1.14 -10.36
C VAL A 24 -9.08 -1.34 -10.11
N SER A 25 -8.48 -2.44 -10.58
CA SER A 25 -7.05 -2.72 -10.42
C SER A 25 -6.18 -1.62 -11.04
N LYS A 26 -6.53 -1.12 -12.24
CA LYS A 26 -5.80 0.00 -12.86
C LYS A 26 -5.82 1.25 -11.97
N ARG A 27 -6.99 1.62 -11.44
CA ARG A 27 -7.12 2.77 -10.52
C ARG A 27 -6.35 2.54 -9.21
N ALA A 28 -6.43 1.34 -8.65
CA ALA A 28 -5.75 0.98 -7.42
C ALA A 28 -4.22 1.09 -7.57
N VAL A 29 -3.66 0.65 -8.69
CA VAL A 29 -2.23 0.79 -9.00
C VAL A 29 -1.84 2.28 -9.09
N TYR A 30 -2.58 3.10 -9.82
CA TYR A 30 -2.29 4.54 -9.88
C TYR A 30 -2.36 5.21 -8.50
N ALA A 31 -3.41 4.91 -7.73
CA ALA A 31 -3.56 5.45 -6.38
C ALA A 31 -2.43 4.97 -5.45
N HIS A 32 -1.98 3.72 -5.61
CA HIS A 32 -0.83 3.19 -4.87
C HIS A 32 0.47 3.90 -5.25
N GLN A 33 0.70 4.26 -6.50
CA GLN A 33 1.90 5.03 -6.88
C GLN A 33 1.98 6.41 -6.20
N ILE A 34 0.83 7.01 -5.89
CA ILE A 34 0.75 8.36 -5.32
C ILE A 34 0.69 8.31 -3.80
N CYS A 35 -0.13 7.42 -3.25
CA CYS A 35 -0.46 7.39 -1.82
C CYS A 35 0.15 6.19 -1.08
N ASN A 36 0.83 5.30 -1.80
CA ASN A 36 1.39 4.06 -1.29
C ASN A 36 0.39 3.16 -0.51
N LEU A 37 -0.89 3.18 -0.86
CA LEU A 37 -1.95 2.62 0.00
C LEU A 37 -2.07 1.09 0.09
N LEU A 38 -1.43 0.32 -0.80
CA LEU A 38 -1.54 -1.14 -0.89
C LEU A 38 -0.29 -1.80 -0.29
N LEU A 39 -0.44 -3.01 0.23
CA LEU A 39 0.68 -3.83 0.70
C LEU A 39 0.86 -5.07 -0.19
N GLU A 40 -0.12 -5.97 -0.14
CA GLU A 40 -0.11 -7.20 -0.92
C GLU A 40 -1.07 -7.06 -2.11
N ILE A 41 -0.51 -6.96 -3.32
CA ILE A 41 -1.27 -6.68 -4.54
C ILE A 41 -1.51 -7.99 -5.30
N CYS A 42 -2.73 -8.52 -5.24
CA CYS A 42 -3.09 -9.83 -5.80
C CYS A 42 -3.89 -9.73 -7.12
N ILE A 43 -3.43 -8.93 -8.09
CA ILE A 43 -4.19 -8.65 -9.32
C ILE A 43 -4.43 -9.91 -10.16
N ASP A 44 -3.41 -10.76 -10.32
CA ASP A 44 -3.52 -11.96 -11.17
C ASP A 44 -4.57 -12.94 -10.63
N SER A 45 -4.53 -13.22 -9.31
CA SER A 45 -5.52 -14.05 -8.62
C SER A 45 -6.93 -13.44 -8.70
N ALA A 46 -7.06 -12.11 -8.54
CA ALA A 46 -8.33 -11.42 -8.69
C ALA A 46 -8.91 -11.56 -10.11
N LEU A 47 -8.06 -11.46 -11.15
CA LEU A 47 -8.49 -11.65 -12.54
C LEU A 47 -8.83 -13.11 -12.87
N GLU A 48 -8.18 -14.07 -12.24
CA GLU A 48 -8.51 -15.49 -12.36
C GLU A 48 -9.90 -15.77 -11.76
N GLN A 49 -10.16 -15.31 -10.54
CA GLN A 49 -11.48 -15.41 -9.92
C GLN A 49 -12.55 -14.69 -10.74
N ALA A 50 -12.25 -13.51 -11.29
CA ALA A 50 -13.16 -12.78 -12.14
C ALA A 50 -13.57 -13.59 -13.39
N LYS A 51 -12.62 -14.26 -14.04
CA LYS A 51 -12.91 -15.14 -15.19
C LYS A 51 -13.79 -16.33 -14.78
N ALA A 52 -13.56 -16.91 -13.60
CA ALA A 52 -14.37 -18.02 -13.09
C ALA A 52 -15.81 -17.57 -12.80
N LEU A 53 -16.00 -16.36 -12.26
CA LEU A 53 -17.31 -15.77 -12.00
C LEU A 53 -18.06 -15.47 -13.30
N ASP A 54 -17.39 -14.90 -14.29
CA ASP A 54 -17.97 -14.64 -15.62
C ASP A 54 -18.38 -15.95 -16.31
N LYS A 55 -17.56 -17.00 -16.22
CA LYS A 55 -17.89 -18.34 -16.72
C LYS A 55 -19.12 -18.92 -16.02
N TYR A 56 -19.21 -18.80 -14.70
CA TYR A 56 -20.37 -19.25 -13.92
C TYR A 56 -21.63 -18.51 -14.36
N PHE A 57 -21.57 -17.18 -14.48
CA PHE A 57 -22.70 -16.36 -14.90
C PHE A 57 -23.17 -16.77 -16.30
N GLY A 58 -22.26 -16.94 -17.25
CA GLY A 58 -22.61 -17.36 -18.62
C GLY A 58 -23.26 -18.75 -18.70
N GLN A 59 -22.93 -19.66 -17.78
CA GLN A 59 -23.50 -21.02 -17.74
C GLN A 59 -24.84 -21.10 -17.00
N ASN A 60 -25.01 -20.29 -15.95
CA ASN A 60 -26.16 -20.39 -15.04
C ASN A 60 -27.17 -19.26 -15.22
N ASN A 61 -26.81 -18.22 -15.97
CA ASN A 61 -27.55 -16.98 -16.17
C ASN A 61 -28.02 -16.33 -14.86
N LYS A 62 -27.22 -16.48 -13.81
CA LYS A 62 -27.48 -15.93 -12.47
C LYS A 62 -26.18 -15.66 -11.71
N PRO A 63 -26.16 -14.67 -10.82
CA PRO A 63 -25.04 -14.44 -9.92
C PRO A 63 -24.91 -15.57 -8.88
N ILE A 64 -23.69 -15.81 -8.41
CA ILE A 64 -23.41 -16.79 -7.34
C ILE A 64 -23.91 -16.34 -5.96
N GLY A 65 -24.12 -15.03 -5.77
CA GLY A 65 -24.52 -14.42 -4.51
C GLY A 65 -24.63 -12.90 -4.60
N PRO A 66 -24.98 -12.22 -3.48
CA PRO A 66 -25.30 -10.79 -3.47
C PRO A 66 -24.11 -9.88 -3.79
N LEU A 67 -22.88 -10.37 -3.66
CA LEU A 67 -21.65 -9.64 -3.98
C LEU A 67 -20.92 -10.20 -5.22
N HIS A 68 -21.65 -10.92 -6.09
CA HIS A 68 -21.07 -11.57 -7.26
C HIS A 68 -20.26 -10.57 -8.10
N GLY A 69 -18.96 -10.84 -8.24
CA GLY A 69 -18.05 -10.08 -9.09
C GLY A 69 -17.63 -8.70 -8.59
N LEU A 70 -18.04 -8.29 -7.38
CA LEU A 70 -17.62 -7.01 -6.82
C LEU A 70 -16.18 -7.12 -6.25
N PRO A 71 -15.20 -6.34 -6.76
CA PRO A 71 -13.85 -6.33 -6.18
C PRO A 71 -13.85 -5.66 -4.81
N ILE A 72 -13.22 -6.29 -3.83
CA ILE A 72 -13.13 -5.80 -2.44
C ILE A 72 -11.66 -5.85 -2.00
N THR A 73 -11.21 -4.79 -1.32
CA THR A 73 -9.92 -4.76 -0.63
C THR A 73 -10.11 -5.13 0.84
N LEU A 74 -9.18 -5.88 1.40
CA LEU A 74 -9.20 -6.24 2.82
C LEU A 74 -8.05 -5.56 3.56
N LYS A 75 -8.29 -5.26 4.84
CA LYS A 75 -7.23 -4.84 5.75
C LYS A 75 -6.25 -6.01 5.91
N THR A 76 -4.95 -5.71 5.95
CA THR A 76 -3.87 -6.72 6.06
C THR A 76 -3.87 -7.53 7.36
N GLN A 77 -4.77 -7.22 8.30
CA GLN A 77 -5.04 -8.02 9.50
C GLN A 77 -5.92 -9.24 9.21
N PHE A 78 -6.67 -9.24 8.11
CA PHE A 78 -7.45 -10.40 7.69
C PHE A 78 -6.54 -11.37 6.94
N HIS A 79 -6.55 -12.61 7.40
CA HIS A 79 -5.80 -13.68 6.76
C HIS A 79 -6.51 -14.13 5.47
N ILE A 80 -5.79 -14.14 4.36
CA ILE A 80 -6.28 -14.65 3.07
C ILE A 80 -5.37 -15.81 2.67
N LYS A 81 -5.96 -17.00 2.53
CA LYS A 81 -5.24 -18.22 2.16
C LYS A 81 -4.41 -18.01 0.90
N GLY A 82 -3.12 -18.32 0.97
CA GLY A 82 -2.18 -18.22 -0.16
C GLY A 82 -1.71 -16.79 -0.48
N VAL A 83 -2.09 -15.80 0.32
CA VAL A 83 -1.58 -14.43 0.23
C VAL A 83 -0.74 -14.15 1.48
N ARG A 84 0.43 -13.53 1.29
CA ARG A 84 1.29 -13.15 2.41
C ARG A 84 0.52 -12.27 3.37
N THR A 85 0.64 -12.54 4.66
CA THR A 85 -0.04 -11.77 5.69
C THR A 85 1.01 -11.30 6.69
N SER A 86 1.42 -10.04 6.58
CA SER A 86 2.33 -9.43 7.56
C SER A 86 1.60 -8.60 8.61
N ALA A 87 0.32 -8.22 8.38
CA ALA A 87 -0.43 -7.28 9.22
C ALA A 87 0.35 -5.99 9.54
N ALA A 88 1.24 -5.56 8.62
CA ALA A 88 2.20 -4.47 8.80
C ALA A 88 3.23 -4.67 9.93
N TYR A 89 3.39 -5.90 10.46
CA TYR A 89 4.47 -6.27 11.36
C TYR A 89 5.69 -6.78 10.56
N VAL A 90 6.82 -6.10 10.70
CA VAL A 90 8.11 -6.51 10.10
C VAL A 90 8.47 -7.95 10.51
N GLY A 91 8.24 -8.28 11.78
CA GLY A 91 8.51 -9.60 12.33
C GLY A 91 7.70 -10.73 11.67
N TRP A 92 6.58 -10.39 11.02
CA TRP A 92 5.65 -11.34 10.39
C TRP A 92 5.87 -11.50 8.88
N ILE A 93 6.76 -10.70 8.29
CA ILE A 93 7.15 -10.86 6.88
C ILE A 93 7.84 -12.22 6.73
N ASP A 94 7.29 -13.05 5.82
CA ASP A 94 7.82 -14.38 5.47
C ASP A 94 8.04 -15.30 6.69
N THR A 95 7.28 -15.09 7.77
CA THR A 95 7.30 -15.91 9.00
C THR A 95 5.90 -16.34 9.43
N PHE A 96 4.87 -15.70 8.90
CA PHE A 96 3.48 -16.08 9.11
C PHE A 96 3.14 -17.21 8.11
N GLU A 97 2.54 -18.31 8.60
CA GLU A 97 2.25 -19.57 7.86
C GLU A 97 3.45 -20.40 7.39
N ASP A 98 4.36 -20.78 8.29
CA ASP A 98 5.38 -21.81 8.05
C ASP A 98 6.34 -21.54 6.88
N ILE A 99 6.44 -20.30 6.42
CA ILE A 99 7.49 -19.87 5.49
C ILE A 99 8.79 -19.79 6.31
N PRO A 100 9.84 -20.59 6.00
CA PRO A 100 11.05 -20.59 6.78
C PRO A 100 11.81 -19.27 6.58
N SER A 101 11.98 -18.49 7.65
CA SER A 101 12.71 -17.23 7.60
C SER A 101 14.20 -17.45 7.79
N ASN A 102 15.00 -17.15 6.76
CA ASN A 102 16.46 -17.10 6.86
C ASN A 102 16.91 -15.68 7.21
N LYS A 103 16.63 -15.21 8.43
CA LYS A 103 16.94 -13.84 8.88
C LYS A 103 18.18 -13.84 9.78
N HIS A 104 19.11 -12.93 9.48
CA HIS A 104 20.29 -12.68 10.31
C HIS A 104 20.18 -11.33 11.04
N ILE A 105 20.85 -11.22 12.19
CA ILE A 105 20.97 -9.97 12.94
C ILE A 105 21.69 -8.95 12.04
N GLY A 106 21.10 -7.76 11.86
CA GLY A 106 21.66 -6.68 11.03
C GLY A 106 21.01 -6.52 9.65
N ASP A 107 20.07 -7.39 9.27
CA ASP A 107 19.33 -7.26 8.01
C ASP A 107 18.45 -5.99 8.00
N LEU A 108 18.75 -5.06 7.10
CA LEU A 108 17.88 -3.94 6.78
C LEU A 108 16.76 -4.39 5.84
N ARG A 109 15.51 -4.04 6.17
CA ARG A 109 14.34 -4.29 5.32
C ARG A 109 13.55 -2.99 5.18
N PHE A 110 13.41 -2.54 3.93
CA PHE A 110 12.61 -1.39 3.58
C PHE A 110 11.16 -1.82 3.42
N ILE A 111 10.26 -1.25 4.20
CA ILE A 111 8.81 -1.43 4.04
C ILE A 111 8.21 -0.10 3.64
N ASN A 112 7.67 -0.08 2.42
CA ASN A 112 6.91 1.03 1.92
C ASN A 112 5.45 0.84 2.35
N ASN A 113 5.05 1.43 3.47
CA ASN A 113 3.72 2.03 3.72
C ASN A 113 3.65 2.57 5.15
N MET A 114 4.08 3.83 5.36
CA MET A 114 3.77 4.61 6.57
C MET A 114 3.90 3.85 7.92
N ALA A 115 4.86 2.94 8.03
CA ALA A 115 5.10 2.21 9.27
C ALA A 115 6.20 2.94 10.05
N LEU A 116 5.77 3.81 10.95
CA LEU A 116 6.60 4.24 12.08
C LEU A 116 7.04 2.97 12.83
N LEU A 117 8.33 2.67 12.83
CA LEU A 117 8.90 1.67 13.73
C LEU A 117 8.92 2.28 15.13
N HIS A 118 7.97 1.90 15.99
CA HIS A 118 8.08 2.10 17.43
C HIS A 118 8.33 0.74 18.09
N ARG A 119 9.47 0.60 18.78
CA ARG A 119 9.74 -0.50 19.71
C ARG A 119 8.72 -0.36 20.84
N ARG A 120 7.90 -1.39 21.09
CA ARG A 120 6.85 -1.40 22.13
C ARG A 120 7.35 -1.42 23.58
N GLU A 121 8.65 -1.28 23.79
CA GLU A 121 9.19 -1.06 25.13
C GLU A 121 9.22 0.44 25.41
N ALA A 122 8.93 0.83 26.65
CA ALA A 122 9.05 2.21 27.08
C ALA A 122 10.48 2.71 26.75
N PHE A 123 10.55 3.84 26.05
CA PHE A 123 11.79 4.53 25.74
C PHE A 123 11.62 5.98 26.16
N GLU A 124 12.45 6.41 27.09
CA GLU A 124 12.56 7.80 27.51
C GLU A 124 13.75 8.43 26.79
N ASN A 125 13.54 9.62 26.23
CA ASN A 125 14.65 10.37 25.65
C ASN A 125 15.61 10.80 26.77
N SER A 126 16.90 10.80 26.48
CA SER A 126 17.95 11.37 27.34
C SER A 126 18.67 12.51 26.61
N GLU A 127 19.62 13.17 27.28
CA GLU A 127 20.49 14.18 26.64
C GLU A 127 21.37 13.58 25.53
N GLU A 128 21.67 12.28 25.61
CA GLU A 128 22.55 11.59 24.65
C GLU A 128 21.79 10.72 23.65
N THR A 129 20.53 10.38 23.93
CA THR A 129 19.73 9.46 23.11
C THR A 129 18.33 10.00 22.85
N SER A 130 17.99 10.18 21.58
CA SER A 130 16.67 10.65 21.15
C SER A 130 16.09 9.78 20.04
N ARG A 131 14.77 9.79 19.92
CA ARG A 131 14.07 9.12 18.81
C ARG A 131 13.98 10.07 17.62
N HIS A 132 14.44 9.58 16.47
CA HIS A 132 14.30 10.28 15.19
C HIS A 132 13.27 9.58 14.33
N LEU A 133 12.34 10.34 13.75
CA LEU A 133 11.45 9.86 12.71
C LEU A 133 12.03 10.27 11.35
N VAL A 134 12.55 9.30 10.61
CA VAL A 134 13.03 9.52 9.25
C VAL A 134 11.97 9.03 8.28
N GLN A 135 11.36 9.95 7.53
CA GLN A 135 10.48 9.62 6.41
C GLN A 135 11.28 9.63 5.11
N ILE A 136 11.33 8.50 4.42
CA ILE A 136 12.04 8.36 3.16
C ILE A 136 11.03 8.09 2.04
N TRP A 137 11.07 8.91 0.99
CA TRP A 137 10.32 8.68 -0.24
C TRP A 137 11.23 7.99 -1.25
N LEU A 138 10.91 6.74 -1.61
CA LEU A 138 11.68 5.95 -2.55
C LEU A 138 10.94 5.84 -3.88
N SER A 139 11.66 6.07 -4.98
CA SER A 139 11.19 5.87 -6.35
C SER A 139 12.18 4.98 -7.10
N ASN A 140 11.67 4.05 -7.92
CA ASN A 140 12.48 3.20 -8.79
C ASN A 140 12.08 3.43 -10.25
N GLU A 141 12.89 4.17 -10.99
CA GLU A 141 12.60 4.55 -12.38
C GLU A 141 12.49 3.34 -13.32
N LEU A 142 13.19 2.23 -13.03
CA LEU A 142 13.16 1.01 -13.83
C LEU A 142 11.85 0.23 -13.68
N ARG A 143 11.18 0.38 -12.53
CA ARG A 143 9.93 -0.34 -12.20
C ARG A 143 8.71 0.57 -12.07
N CYS A 144 8.88 1.89 -12.19
CA CYS A 144 7.76 2.82 -12.16
C CYS A 144 6.95 2.72 -13.46
N TRP A 145 5.62 2.75 -13.33
CA TRP A 145 4.75 2.85 -14.50
C TRP A 145 4.87 4.25 -15.10
N LYS A 146 4.70 4.36 -16.42
CA LYS A 146 4.73 5.66 -17.11
C LYS A 146 3.66 6.59 -16.53
N LEU A 147 4.10 7.68 -15.92
CA LEU A 147 3.22 8.65 -15.30
C LEU A 147 2.40 9.43 -16.36
N PRO A 148 1.09 9.61 -16.13
CA PRO A 148 0.26 10.56 -16.87
C PRO A 148 0.87 11.97 -16.87
N ARG A 149 0.63 12.74 -17.94
CA ARG A 149 1.23 14.07 -18.13
C ARG A 149 1.00 14.99 -16.92
N ASP A 150 -0.20 14.97 -16.38
CA ASP A 150 -0.62 15.85 -15.28
C ASP A 150 0.15 15.57 -13.98
N LEU A 151 0.63 14.33 -13.78
CA LEU A 151 1.38 13.95 -12.59
C LEU A 151 2.90 14.15 -12.74
N ARG A 152 3.41 14.36 -13.95
CA ARG A 152 4.85 14.48 -14.19
C ARG A 152 5.46 15.72 -13.54
N LEU A 153 4.73 16.84 -13.51
CA LEU A 153 5.20 18.07 -12.88
C LEU A 153 5.35 17.91 -11.36
N THR A 154 4.33 17.36 -10.70
CA THR A 154 4.39 17.08 -9.25
C THR A 154 5.48 16.07 -8.93
N TRP A 155 5.62 15.02 -9.75
CA TRP A 155 6.67 14.02 -9.59
C TRP A 155 8.08 14.61 -9.75
N ALA A 156 8.28 15.46 -10.77
CA ALA A 156 9.55 16.13 -11.01
C ALA A 156 9.94 17.04 -9.85
N ARG A 157 8.98 17.73 -9.20
CA ARG A 157 9.25 18.51 -7.99
C ARG A 157 9.73 17.66 -6.81
N VAL A 158 9.23 16.43 -6.68
CA VAL A 158 9.56 15.56 -5.54
C VAL A 158 10.87 14.80 -5.76
N PHE A 159 11.11 14.31 -6.98
CA PHE A 159 12.23 13.40 -7.25
C PHE A 159 13.27 13.94 -8.26
N GLY A 160 12.92 14.94 -9.07
CA GLY A 160 13.77 15.51 -10.11
C GLY A 160 14.32 16.90 -9.79
N ASP A 161 13.85 17.51 -8.70
CA ASP A 161 14.34 18.81 -8.24
C ASP A 161 15.69 18.63 -7.53
N ASN A 162 16.73 19.16 -8.15
CA ASN A 162 18.09 19.22 -7.59
C ASN A 162 18.47 20.67 -7.23
N GLU A 163 17.50 21.61 -7.21
CA GLU A 163 17.77 23.02 -6.92
C GLU A 163 18.03 23.28 -5.41
N GLY A 164 17.83 22.27 -4.55
CA GLY A 164 18.13 22.33 -3.12
C GLY A 164 19.26 21.39 -2.67
N GLU A 165 20.03 21.81 -1.67
CA GLU A 165 20.94 20.93 -0.94
C GLU A 165 20.12 19.84 -0.22
N ARG A 166 20.48 18.56 -0.39
CA ARG A 166 19.79 17.46 0.30
C ARG A 166 20.18 17.48 1.78
N HIS A 167 19.41 18.19 2.57
CA HIS A 167 19.53 18.19 4.02
C HIS A 167 18.74 17.01 4.60
N TRP A 168 19.42 16.18 5.39
CA TRP A 168 18.78 15.14 6.18
C TRP A 168 18.64 15.67 7.60
N ASP A 169 17.40 15.81 8.09
CA ASP A 169 17.07 16.22 9.46
C ASP A 169 17.41 15.08 10.45
N ILE A 170 18.67 14.64 10.47
CA ILE A 170 19.19 13.69 11.46
C ILE A 170 19.17 14.37 12.82
N GLU A 171 19.43 15.68 12.88
CA GLU A 171 19.24 16.50 14.06
C GLU A 171 17.99 17.39 13.91
N PRO A 172 17.25 17.68 14.99
CA PRO A 172 16.10 18.57 14.93
C PRO A 172 16.50 19.93 14.35
N VAL A 173 15.70 20.49 13.45
CA VAL A 173 15.98 21.82 12.90
C VAL A 173 15.68 22.89 13.96
N TYR A 174 16.70 23.69 14.31
CA TYR A 174 16.58 24.80 15.25
C TYR A 174 16.44 26.14 14.52
N MET A 175 15.60 27.03 15.04
CA MET A 175 15.54 28.45 14.67
C MET A 175 15.42 29.26 15.96
N ASP A 176 16.30 30.24 16.16
CA ASP A 176 16.35 31.08 17.37
C ASP A 176 16.37 30.28 18.68
N GLY A 177 17.10 29.16 18.70
CA GLY A 177 17.21 28.28 19.86
C GLY A 177 15.98 27.42 20.14
N LYS A 178 14.98 27.39 19.25
CA LYS A 178 13.77 26.56 19.35
C LYS A 178 13.71 25.54 18.22
N ILE A 179 13.24 24.33 18.52
CA ILE A 179 13.00 23.31 17.50
C ILE A 179 11.80 23.74 16.64
N LEU A 180 12.00 23.85 15.33
CA LEU A 180 11.00 24.33 14.37
C LEU A 180 9.80 23.40 14.20
N ARG A 181 9.99 22.10 14.40
CA ARG A 181 8.99 21.06 14.16
C ARG A 181 8.84 20.16 15.39
N ILE A 182 8.18 20.67 16.42
CA ILE A 182 7.70 19.85 17.54
C ILE A 182 6.27 19.45 17.20
N ALA A 183 6.06 18.22 16.73
CA ALA A 183 4.73 17.65 16.75
C ALA A 183 4.38 17.37 18.22
N GLY A 184 3.20 17.80 18.67
CA GLY A 184 2.70 17.42 19.99
C GLY A 184 2.63 15.89 20.09
N SER A 185 2.95 15.34 21.27
CA SER A 185 2.67 13.94 21.55
C SER A 185 1.18 13.68 21.36
N CYS A 186 0.80 12.52 20.83
CA CYS A 186 -0.60 12.14 20.66
C CYS A 186 -1.26 11.68 21.98
N ASP A 187 -0.75 12.15 23.11
CA ASP A 187 -1.23 11.82 24.46
C ASP A 187 -2.33 12.79 24.90
#